data_AF-A0AAQ3QVX5-F1
#
_entry.id   AF-A0AAQ3QVX5-F1
#
_cell.length_a   1.000
_cell.length_b   1.000
_cell.length_c   1.000
_cell.angle_alpha   90.00
_cell.angle_beta   90.00
_cell.angle_gamma   90.00
#
_symmetry.space_group_name_H-M   'P 1'
#
loop_
_entity.id
_entity.type
_entity.pdbx_description
1 polymer ?
#
loop_
_entity_poly.entity_id
_entity_poly.type
_entity_poly.pdbx_seq_one_letter_code
_entity_poly.pdbx_strand_id
1 'polypeptide(L)'
;MQMHAQQGGSAAKASTSCLHGTTNIEAYIRDMASRGFSRWAVSRALGMHWRKFKELLEYLPEMEWVSPQQSWDCLRANQEKNGVKRTMTKGLEKAVAAMMAGRRETYPRYTAFGVTGTLPELAERFGVVSHQSILKRLARGMALEDALTSPRNDPIGGRRNGDSHPWRQAERSNYLRWSERQAKAMQEQKQ
;
A
#
# COMPACT_ATOMS: atom_id res chain seq x y z
N MET A 1 2.80 -44.91 -46.64
CA MET A 1 3.75 -43.91 -46.10
C MET A 1 2.94 -42.71 -45.62
N GLN A 2 3.33 -42.18 -44.44
CA GLN A 2 2.99 -40.85 -43.90
C GLN A 2 1.60 -40.61 -43.29
N MET A 3 1.53 -40.47 -41.95
CA MET A 3 1.34 -39.20 -41.20
C MET A 3 0.67 -39.42 -39.82
N HIS A 4 1.43 -39.08 -38.77
CA HIS A 4 1.10 -38.56 -37.43
C HIS A 4 -0.27 -38.78 -36.75
N ALA A 5 -0.20 -39.26 -35.49
CA ALA A 5 -0.88 -38.62 -34.35
C ALA A 5 -0.24 -39.05 -33.03
N GLN A 6 0.60 -38.18 -32.47
CA GLN A 6 1.11 -38.24 -31.11
C GLN A 6 0.16 -37.37 -30.26
N GLN A 7 -0.55 -37.97 -29.31
CA GLN A 7 -1.43 -37.25 -28.37
C GLN A 7 -1.11 -37.64 -26.93
N GLY A 8 -0.96 -36.60 -26.09
CA GLY A 8 -1.35 -36.53 -24.67
C GLY A 8 -0.58 -37.45 -23.72
N GLY A 9 0.27 -36.95 -22.82
CA GLY A 9 -0.06 -35.89 -21.87
C GLY A 9 -0.33 -36.54 -20.51
N SER A 10 0.73 -36.57 -19.70
CA SER A 10 0.84 -37.14 -18.37
C SER A 10 -0.31 -36.75 -17.42
N ALA A 11 -1.13 -37.72 -17.03
CA ALA A 11 -1.92 -37.65 -15.81
C ALA A 11 -1.17 -38.43 -14.71
N ALA A 12 -0.18 -37.77 -14.11
CA ALA A 12 0.43 -38.24 -12.87
C ALA A 12 -0.66 -38.28 -11.79
N LYS A 13 -1.15 -39.48 -11.54
CA LYS A 13 -2.12 -39.81 -10.50
C LYS A 13 -1.61 -39.23 -9.17
N ALA A 14 -2.40 -38.32 -8.60
CA ALA A 14 -2.32 -37.95 -7.21
C ALA A 14 -2.40 -39.22 -6.38
N SER A 15 -1.25 -39.67 -5.87
CA SER A 15 -1.18 -40.75 -4.91
C SER A 15 -1.63 -40.19 -3.58
N THR A 16 -2.90 -40.44 -3.29
CA THR A 16 -3.52 -40.29 -1.97
C THR A 16 -2.80 -41.22 -1.00
N SER A 17 -1.70 -40.77 -0.40
CA SER A 17 -1.05 -41.50 0.69
C SER A 17 -1.89 -41.31 1.95
N CYS A 18 -2.69 -42.33 2.24
CA CYS A 18 -3.47 -42.49 3.44
C CYS A 18 -2.51 -42.65 4.64
N LEU A 19 -2.77 -41.86 5.67
CA LEU A 19 -2.07 -41.81 6.95
C LEU A 19 -1.93 -43.21 7.57
N HIS A 20 -0.72 -43.76 7.59
CA HIS A 20 -0.34 -44.87 8.45
C HIS A 20 1.11 -44.69 8.93
N GLY A 21 1.29 -44.70 10.24
CA GLY A 21 2.60 -44.77 10.90
C GLY A 21 3.08 -43.44 11.44
N THR A 22 3.30 -43.38 12.75
CA THR A 22 4.03 -42.36 13.51
C THR A 22 5.37 -42.01 12.84
N THR A 23 5.35 -41.08 11.88
CA THR A 23 6.54 -40.57 11.18
C THR A 23 6.75 -39.13 11.64
N ASN A 24 7.54 -39.05 12.71
CA ASN A 24 8.17 -37.89 13.32
C ASN A 24 7.44 -36.53 13.14
N ILE A 25 6.74 -36.09 14.20
CA ILE A 25 6.13 -34.75 14.28
C ILE A 25 7.13 -33.66 13.88
N GLU A 26 8.42 -33.84 14.19
CA GLU A 26 9.51 -32.98 13.72
C GLU A 26 9.59 -32.88 12.20
N ALA A 27 9.55 -34.01 11.48
CA ALA A 27 9.65 -34.03 10.03
C ALA A 27 8.49 -33.27 9.39
N TYR A 28 7.28 -33.40 9.95
CA TYR A 28 6.13 -32.62 9.55
C TYR A 28 6.32 -31.11 9.80
N ILE A 29 6.81 -30.74 10.99
CA ILE A 29 7.08 -29.34 11.34
C ILE A 29 8.12 -28.74 10.39
N ARG A 30 9.20 -29.47 10.07
CA ARG A 30 10.26 -29.04 9.16
C ARG A 30 9.77 -28.87 7.73
N ASP A 31 9.00 -29.84 7.21
CA ASP A 31 8.39 -29.74 5.87
C ASP A 31 7.49 -28.50 5.77
N MET A 32 6.61 -28.28 6.75
CA MET A 32 5.74 -27.11 6.78
C MET A 32 6.50 -25.79 6.95
N ALA A 33 7.55 -25.75 7.78
CA ALA A 33 8.40 -24.58 7.92
C ALA A 33 9.12 -24.25 6.61
N SER A 34 9.67 -25.25 5.91
CA SER A 34 10.35 -25.09 4.61
C SER A 34 9.43 -24.56 3.52
N ARG A 35 8.13 -24.93 3.58
CA ARG A 35 7.09 -24.42 2.69
C ARG A 35 6.65 -22.99 3.02
N GLY A 36 7.15 -22.41 4.11
CA GLY A 36 6.83 -21.04 4.54
C GLY A 36 5.51 -20.90 5.28
N PHE A 37 5.04 -21.97 5.95
CA PHE A 37 3.89 -21.85 6.86
C PHE A 37 4.29 -21.18 8.17
N SER A 38 3.31 -20.52 8.80
CA SER A 38 3.51 -19.94 10.13
C SER A 38 3.50 -21.02 11.22
N ARG A 39 4.19 -20.77 12.34
CA ARG A 39 4.12 -21.59 13.56
C ARG A 39 2.67 -21.84 14.02
N TRP A 40 1.80 -20.83 13.87
CA TRP A 40 0.38 -20.90 14.22
C TRP A 40 -0.39 -21.88 13.32
N ALA A 41 -0.15 -21.87 12.02
CA ALA A 41 -0.80 -22.81 11.11
C ALA A 41 -0.36 -24.25 11.36
N VAL A 42 0.93 -24.47 11.62
CA VAL A 42 1.46 -25.80 11.95
C VAL A 42 0.86 -26.32 13.27
N SER A 43 0.82 -25.49 14.32
CA SER A 43 0.17 -25.84 15.59
C SER A 43 -1.29 -26.23 15.39
N ARG A 44 -2.04 -25.47 14.57
CA ARG A 44 -3.46 -25.73 14.29
C ARG A 44 -3.65 -26.99 13.46
N ALA A 45 -2.78 -27.25 12.48
CA ALA A 45 -2.82 -28.46 11.66
C ALA A 45 -2.52 -29.73 12.46
N LEU A 46 -1.63 -29.63 13.46
CA LEU A 46 -1.38 -30.68 14.44
C LEU A 46 -2.49 -30.83 15.51
N GLY A 47 -3.50 -29.95 15.51
CA GLY A 47 -4.54 -29.92 16.55
C GLY A 47 -4.01 -29.56 17.95
N MET A 48 -2.80 -29.00 18.03
CA MET A 48 -2.15 -28.66 19.29
C MET A 48 -2.47 -27.21 19.69
N HIS A 49 -2.72 -27.00 20.98
CA HIS A 49 -2.77 -25.66 21.54
C HIS A 49 -1.37 -25.02 21.51
N TRP A 50 -1.31 -23.71 21.25
CA TRP A 50 -0.05 -23.01 20.95
C TRP A 50 1.02 -23.17 22.05
N ARG A 51 0.62 -23.20 23.34
CA ARG A 51 1.56 -23.37 24.47
C ARG A 51 2.31 -24.71 24.41
N LYS A 52 1.58 -25.80 24.13
CA LYS A 52 2.17 -27.14 23.98
C LYS A 52 3.06 -27.22 22.75
N PHE A 53 2.68 -26.55 21.66
CA PHE A 53 3.51 -26.46 20.47
C PHE A 53 4.79 -25.66 20.72
N LYS A 54 4.72 -24.59 21.52
CA LYS A 54 5.90 -23.81 21.92
C LYS A 54 6.88 -24.66 22.73
N GLU A 55 6.39 -25.39 23.73
CA GLU A 55 7.19 -26.34 24.51
C GLU A 55 7.85 -27.39 23.60
N LEU A 56 7.11 -27.95 22.64
CA LEU A 56 7.68 -28.88 21.65
C LEU A 56 8.82 -28.27 20.83
N LEU A 57 8.70 -27.00 20.42
CA LEU A 57 9.75 -26.29 19.68
C LEU A 57 11.02 -26.04 20.52
N GLU A 58 10.93 -26.03 21.85
CA GLU A 58 12.10 -25.87 22.73
C GLU A 58 12.98 -27.14 22.75
N TYR A 59 12.40 -28.31 22.47
CA TYR A 59 13.13 -29.58 22.37
C TYR A 59 13.60 -29.91 20.95
N LEU A 60 13.15 -29.14 19.96
CA LEU A 60 13.50 -29.32 18.55
C LEU A 60 14.79 -28.55 18.22
N PRO A 61 15.67 -29.10 17.36
CA PRO A 61 16.81 -28.35 16.86
C PRO A 61 16.35 -27.06 16.18
N GLU A 62 17.10 -25.98 16.36
CA GLU A 62 16.78 -24.69 15.77
C GLU A 62 16.53 -24.82 14.26
N MET A 63 15.45 -24.21 13.79
CA MET A 63 15.02 -24.27 12.40
C MET A 63 14.54 -22.91 11.95
N GLU A 64 14.79 -22.58 10.69
CA GLU A 64 14.40 -21.29 10.11
C GLU A 64 12.89 -21.24 9.88
N TRP A 65 12.26 -20.26 10.50
CA TRP A 65 10.87 -19.92 10.26
C TRP A 65 10.80 -18.64 9.43
N VAL A 66 9.91 -18.60 8.46
CA VAL A 66 9.59 -17.36 7.76
C VAL A 66 9.08 -16.30 8.73
N SER A 67 9.42 -15.04 8.45
CA SER A 67 8.92 -13.92 9.24
C SER A 67 7.39 -13.89 9.22
N PRO A 68 6.71 -13.44 10.30
CA PRO A 68 5.25 -13.47 10.39
C PRO A 68 4.53 -12.84 9.19
N GLN A 69 5.07 -11.73 8.65
CA GLN A 69 4.51 -11.01 7.49
C GLN A 69 4.72 -11.71 6.15
N GLN A 70 5.64 -12.67 6.06
CA GLN A 70 5.96 -13.44 4.85
C GLN A 70 5.41 -14.86 4.86
N SER A 71 4.77 -15.27 5.96
CA SER A 71 4.11 -16.57 6.02
C SER A 71 2.99 -16.68 4.98
N TRP A 72 2.85 -17.88 4.41
CA TRP A 72 1.79 -18.18 3.45
C TRP A 72 0.39 -17.85 3.99
N ASP A 73 0.17 -18.05 5.29
CA ASP A 73 -1.09 -17.69 5.96
C ASP A 73 -1.35 -16.19 5.94
N CYS A 74 -0.33 -15.39 6.25
CA CYS A 74 -0.44 -13.93 6.22
C CYS A 74 -0.66 -13.43 4.79
N LEU A 75 0.07 -13.98 3.82
CA LEU A 75 -0.08 -13.61 2.41
C LEU A 75 -1.46 -13.97 1.87
N ARG A 76 -1.96 -15.18 2.17
CA ARG A 76 -3.31 -15.62 1.83
C ARG A 76 -4.37 -14.75 2.47
N ALA A 77 -4.29 -14.48 3.77
CA ALA A 77 -5.24 -13.61 4.46
C ALA A 77 -5.22 -12.17 3.92
N ASN A 78 -4.04 -11.66 3.53
CA ASN A 78 -3.93 -10.36 2.88
C ASN A 78 -4.50 -10.38 1.45
N GLN A 79 -4.30 -11.45 0.69
CA GLN A 79 -4.92 -11.64 -0.62
C GLN A 79 -6.45 -11.73 -0.51
N GLU A 80 -6.97 -12.45 0.48
CA GLU A 80 -8.40 -12.51 0.78
C GLU A 80 -8.93 -11.10 1.12
N LYS A 81 -8.28 -10.38 2.05
CA LYS A 81 -8.65 -9.00 2.38
C LYS A 81 -8.62 -8.06 1.18
N ASN A 82 -7.60 -8.17 0.34
CA ASN A 82 -7.45 -7.35 -0.88
C ASN A 82 -8.43 -7.77 -1.98
N GLY A 83 -8.83 -9.04 -2.02
CA GLY A 83 -9.78 -9.63 -2.96
C GLY A 83 -11.23 -9.33 -2.60
N VAL A 84 -11.55 -9.12 -1.32
CA VAL A 84 -12.85 -8.58 -0.88
C VAL A 84 -12.91 -7.07 -1.17
N LYS A 85 -13.05 -6.73 -2.45
CA LYS A 85 -13.52 -5.41 -2.83
C LYS A 85 -14.99 -5.33 -2.45
N ARG A 86 -15.31 -4.66 -1.35
CA ARG A 86 -16.71 -4.28 -1.10
C ARG A 86 -17.18 -3.45 -2.29
N THR A 87 -18.12 -3.97 -3.06
CA THR A 87 -18.72 -3.22 -4.16
C THR A 87 -19.33 -1.94 -3.59
N MET A 88 -18.92 -0.79 -4.09
CA MET A 88 -19.54 0.49 -3.73
C MET A 88 -21.00 0.45 -4.18
N THR A 89 -21.91 0.39 -3.22
CA THR A 89 -23.33 0.54 -3.52
C THR A 89 -23.62 2.02 -3.77
N LYS A 90 -24.60 2.32 -4.63
CA LYS A 90 -25.04 3.72 -4.88
C LYS A 90 -25.37 4.47 -3.58
N GLY A 91 -25.87 3.77 -2.56
CA GLY A 91 -26.12 4.34 -1.24
C GLY A 91 -24.84 4.75 -0.51
N LEU A 92 -23.80 3.91 -0.54
CA LEU A 92 -22.50 4.22 0.03
C LEU A 92 -21.82 5.37 -0.72
N GLU A 93 -21.92 5.42 -2.04
CA GLU A 93 -21.41 6.54 -2.86
C GLU A 93 -22.06 7.87 -2.44
N LYS A 94 -23.39 7.89 -2.32
CA LYS A 94 -24.12 9.07 -1.84
C LYS A 94 -23.71 9.47 -0.43
N ALA A 95 -23.57 8.50 0.48
CA ALA A 95 -23.14 8.77 1.85
C ALA A 95 -21.72 9.36 1.91
N VAL A 96 -20.79 8.82 1.12
CA VAL A 96 -19.42 9.35 1.02
C VAL A 96 -19.40 10.74 0.39
N ALA A 97 -20.19 10.98 -0.65
CA ALA A 97 -20.32 12.30 -1.26
C ALA A 97 -20.87 13.33 -0.27
N ALA A 98 -21.92 13.00 0.48
CA ALA A 98 -22.49 13.86 1.51
C ALA A 98 -21.47 14.15 2.64
N MET A 99 -20.74 13.13 3.10
CA MET A 99 -19.67 13.29 4.08
C MET A 99 -18.58 14.24 3.58
N MET A 100 -18.13 14.08 2.33
CA MET A 100 -17.11 14.96 1.74
C MET A 100 -17.63 16.39 1.54
N ALA A 101 -18.90 16.57 1.18
CA ALA A 101 -19.53 17.88 1.06
C ALA A 101 -19.61 18.60 2.42
N GLY A 102 -20.10 17.93 3.46
CA GLY A 102 -20.13 18.51 4.81
C GLY A 102 -18.73 18.85 5.34
N ARG A 103 -17.73 18.02 5.02
CA ARG A 103 -16.33 18.33 5.34
C ARG A 103 -15.85 19.61 4.64
N ARG A 104 -16.28 19.86 3.39
CA ARG A 104 -15.91 21.07 2.65
C ARG A 104 -16.42 22.34 3.31
N GLU A 105 -17.65 22.32 3.82
CA GLU A 105 -18.26 23.47 4.49
C GLU A 105 -17.53 23.87 5.77
N THR A 106 -17.00 22.88 6.49
CA THR A 106 -16.27 23.10 7.75
C THR A 106 -14.82 23.55 7.57
N TYR A 107 -14.30 23.63 6.34
CA TYR A 107 -12.90 24.02 6.15
C TYR A 107 -12.65 25.45 6.61
N PRO A 108 -11.55 25.69 7.34
CA PRO A 108 -11.11 27.05 7.62
C PRO A 108 -10.83 27.78 6.31
N ARG A 109 -11.31 29.02 6.24
CA ARG A 109 -11.05 29.93 5.12
C ARG A 109 -9.78 30.71 5.40
N TYR A 110 -8.94 30.80 4.38
CA TYR A 110 -7.70 31.55 4.41
C TYR A 110 -7.68 32.57 3.28
N THR A 111 -6.93 33.64 3.47
CA THR A 111 -6.69 34.66 2.44
C THR A 111 -5.22 34.60 2.07
N ALA A 112 -4.94 34.42 0.77
CA ALA A 112 -3.59 34.45 0.21
C ALA A 112 -3.62 35.17 -1.13
N PHE A 113 -2.63 36.03 -1.39
CA PHE A 113 -2.53 36.80 -2.65
C PHE A 113 -3.83 37.57 -3.01
N GLY A 114 -4.53 38.10 -2.01
CA GLY A 114 -5.80 38.83 -2.19
C GLY A 114 -7.02 37.95 -2.50
N VAL A 115 -6.86 36.63 -2.54
CA VAL A 115 -7.96 35.67 -2.78
C VAL A 115 -8.29 34.94 -1.49
N THR A 116 -9.57 34.89 -1.13
CA THR A 116 -10.05 34.12 0.03
C THR A 116 -10.68 32.81 -0.44
N GLY A 117 -10.28 31.70 0.18
CA GLY A 117 -10.77 30.37 -0.16
C GLY A 117 -10.39 29.33 0.88
N THR A 118 -10.79 28.08 0.65
CA THR A 118 -10.31 26.97 1.48
C THR A 118 -8.87 26.62 1.12
N LEU A 119 -8.13 26.04 2.06
CA LEU A 119 -6.73 25.67 1.81
C LEU A 119 -6.54 24.73 0.60
N PRO A 120 -7.41 23.73 0.34
CA PRO A 120 -7.34 22.93 -0.88
C PRO A 120 -7.53 23.76 -2.16
N GLU A 121 -8.50 24.70 -2.19
CA GLU A 121 -8.73 25.57 -3.35
C GLU A 121 -7.54 26.50 -3.61
N LEU A 122 -6.97 27.08 -2.55
CA LEU A 122 -5.77 27.90 -2.66
C LEU A 122 -4.56 27.08 -3.11
N ALA A 123 -4.44 25.84 -2.66
CA ALA A 123 -3.39 24.91 -3.09
C ALA A 123 -3.54 24.52 -4.56
N GLU A 124 -4.75 24.30 -5.05
CA GLU A 124 -5.00 24.02 -6.48
C GLU A 124 -4.70 25.23 -7.36
N ARG A 125 -5.00 26.44 -6.87
CA ARG A 125 -4.83 27.69 -7.62
C ARG A 125 -3.39 28.20 -7.63
N PHE A 126 -2.74 28.21 -6.46
CA PHE A 126 -1.43 28.85 -6.26
C PHE A 126 -0.35 27.89 -5.74
N GLY A 127 -0.74 26.71 -5.25
CA GLY A 127 0.16 25.81 -4.54
C GLY A 127 1.10 25.05 -5.47
N VAL A 128 2.38 25.03 -5.09
CA VAL A 128 3.40 24.14 -5.63
C VAL A 128 3.40 22.78 -4.91
N VAL A 129 2.73 22.71 -3.76
CA VAL A 129 2.71 21.54 -2.87
C VAL A 129 1.28 21.15 -2.46
N SER A 130 1.10 19.88 -2.06
CA SER A 130 -0.18 19.38 -1.54
C SER A 130 -0.68 20.13 -0.29
N HIS A 131 -2.00 20.18 -0.09
CA HIS A 131 -2.61 20.81 1.10
C HIS A 131 -2.04 20.28 2.43
N GLN A 132 -1.68 18.99 2.51
CA GLN A 132 -1.11 18.39 3.71
C GLN A 132 0.27 18.96 4.03
N SER A 133 1.05 19.28 3.00
CA SER A 133 2.38 19.89 3.17
C SER A 133 2.24 21.35 3.63
N ILE A 134 1.24 22.07 3.10
CA ILE A 134 0.94 23.44 3.51
C ILE A 134 0.53 23.47 4.99
N LEU A 135 -0.37 22.59 5.44
CA LEU A 135 -0.74 22.49 6.86
C LEU A 135 0.46 22.27 7.78
N LYS A 136 1.39 21.39 7.39
CA LYS A 136 2.62 21.16 8.16
C LYS A 136 3.52 22.40 8.22
N ARG A 137 3.57 23.19 7.14
CA ARG A 137 4.35 24.44 7.08
C ARG A 137 3.72 25.53 7.94
N LEU A 138 2.40 25.68 7.89
CA LEU A 138 1.64 26.59 8.75
C LEU A 138 1.83 26.22 10.23
N ALA A 139 1.80 24.93 10.57
CA ALA A 139 2.06 24.44 11.94
C ALA A 139 3.49 24.72 12.41
N ARG A 140 4.46 24.87 11.48
CA ARG A 140 5.83 25.30 11.76
C ARG A 140 5.97 26.84 11.84
N GLY A 141 4.88 27.60 11.67
CA GLY A 141 4.88 29.06 11.71
C GLY A 141 5.27 29.75 10.39
N MET A 142 5.31 29.02 9.28
CA MET A 142 5.55 29.63 7.95
C MET A 142 4.33 30.43 7.51
N ALA A 143 4.55 31.58 6.86
CA ALA A 143 3.48 32.37 6.26
C ALA A 143 2.75 31.57 5.17
N LEU A 144 1.47 31.86 4.96
CA LEU A 144 0.62 31.08 4.05
C LEU A 144 1.09 31.20 2.59
N GLU A 145 1.43 32.40 2.15
CA GLU A 145 1.93 32.72 0.83
C GLU A 145 3.24 31.99 0.53
N ASP A 146 4.17 32.00 1.50
CA ASP A 146 5.43 31.26 1.42
C ASP A 146 5.20 29.75 1.44
N ALA A 147 4.24 29.28 2.24
CA ALA A 147 3.90 27.87 2.33
C ALA A 147 3.26 27.34 1.02
N LEU A 148 2.55 28.19 0.28
CA LEU A 148 1.98 27.86 -1.03
C LEU A 148 3.05 27.81 -2.14
N THR A 149 3.98 28.76 -2.13
CA THR A 149 4.95 28.97 -3.23
C THR A 149 6.26 28.22 -3.04
N SER A 150 6.66 27.93 -1.80
CA SER A 150 7.93 27.25 -1.54
C SER A 150 7.92 25.81 -2.10
N PRO A 151 8.90 25.41 -2.93
CA PRO A 151 8.99 24.04 -3.40
C PRO A 151 9.20 23.06 -2.23
N ARG A 152 8.84 21.79 -2.43
CA ARG A 152 8.98 20.76 -1.40
C ARG A 152 10.46 20.46 -1.15
N ASN A 153 11.00 20.97 -0.05
CA ASN A 153 12.40 20.74 0.36
C ASN A 153 12.56 19.64 1.44
N ASP A 154 11.48 18.92 1.79
CA ASP A 154 11.59 17.82 2.73
C ASP A 154 12.20 16.60 2.03
N PRO A 155 13.34 16.02 2.51
CA PRO A 155 13.78 14.71 2.06
C PRO A 155 12.71 13.71 2.49
N ILE A 156 11.97 13.15 1.53
CA ILE A 156 10.94 12.14 1.80
C ILE A 156 11.64 10.97 2.48
N GLY A 157 11.36 10.77 3.77
CA GLY A 157 11.90 9.68 4.55
C GLY A 157 11.60 8.34 3.88
N GLY A 158 12.65 7.53 3.71
CA GLY A 158 12.52 6.11 3.38
C GLY A 158 12.95 5.72 1.97
N ARG A 159 14.21 5.29 1.86
CA ARG A 159 14.77 4.25 0.95
C ARG A 159 13.94 3.90 -0.29
N ARG A 160 14.26 4.55 -1.42
CA ARG A 160 14.57 3.96 -2.76
C ARG A 160 14.49 5.05 -3.83
N ASN A 161 15.63 5.28 -4.49
CA ASN A 161 15.87 6.03 -5.73
C ASN A 161 15.11 7.36 -5.90
N GLY A 162 15.83 8.43 -5.56
CA GLY A 162 15.36 9.81 -5.48
C GLY A 162 14.80 10.44 -6.76
N ASP A 163 14.98 9.85 -7.94
CA ASP A 163 14.66 10.56 -9.20
C ASP A 163 13.77 9.76 -10.17
N SER A 164 13.56 8.47 -9.93
CA SER A 164 12.84 7.59 -10.86
C SER A 164 11.37 7.39 -10.50
N HIS A 165 10.88 8.03 -9.44
CA HIS A 165 9.51 7.80 -8.99
C HIS A 165 8.49 8.47 -9.93
N PRO A 166 7.48 7.75 -10.49
CA PRO A 166 6.55 8.30 -11.48
C PRO A 166 5.86 9.60 -11.06
N TRP A 167 5.49 9.75 -9.79
CA TRP A 167 4.90 11.00 -9.29
C TRP A 167 5.91 12.14 -9.16
N ARG A 168 7.22 11.88 -9.04
CA ARG A 168 8.26 12.93 -9.04
C ARG A 168 8.50 13.50 -10.43
N GLN A 169 8.41 12.65 -11.47
CA GLN A 169 8.39 13.09 -12.86
C GLN A 169 7.11 13.88 -13.16
N ALA A 170 5.96 13.42 -12.65
CA ALA A 170 4.71 14.16 -12.72
C ALA A 170 4.76 15.48 -11.93
N GLU A 171 5.39 15.52 -10.74
CA GLU A 171 5.59 16.73 -9.94
C GLU A 171 6.51 17.74 -10.63
N ARG A 172 7.62 17.28 -11.25
CA ARG A 172 8.50 18.15 -12.06
C ARG A 172 7.77 18.68 -13.29
N SER A 173 6.98 17.85 -13.96
CA SER A 173 6.12 18.27 -15.06
C SER A 173 5.03 19.25 -14.61
N ASN A 174 4.44 19.05 -13.42
CA ASN A 174 3.41 19.93 -12.88
C ASN A 174 4.00 21.27 -12.43
N TYR A 175 5.21 21.26 -11.86
CA TYR A 175 5.97 22.46 -11.51
C TYR A 175 6.34 23.28 -12.76
N LEU A 176 6.85 22.62 -13.80
CA LEU A 176 7.13 23.26 -15.10
C LEU A 176 5.84 23.84 -15.71
N ARG A 177 4.74 23.08 -15.74
CA ARG A 177 3.43 23.57 -16.21
C ARG A 177 2.86 24.72 -15.36
N TRP A 178 3.12 24.75 -14.06
CA TRP A 178 2.73 25.86 -13.20
C TRP A 178 3.58 27.10 -13.49
N SER A 179 4.91 26.94 -13.59
CA SER A 179 5.84 28.00 -13.93
C SER A 179 5.54 28.62 -15.29
N GLU A 180 5.23 27.79 -16.29
CA GLU A 180 4.82 28.24 -17.64
C GLU A 180 3.50 29.00 -17.61
N ARG A 181 2.50 28.52 -16.86
CA ARG A 181 1.22 29.22 -16.68
C ARG A 181 1.40 30.58 -16.00
N GLN A 182 2.25 30.67 -14.99
CA GLN A 182 2.55 31.93 -14.31
C GLN A 182 3.34 32.89 -15.21
N ALA A 183 4.34 32.39 -15.94
CA ALA A 183 5.10 33.20 -16.90
C ALA A 183 4.21 33.76 -18.02
N LYS A 184 3.28 32.95 -18.54
CA LYS A 184 2.28 33.39 -19.52
C LYS A 184 1.34 34.46 -18.93
N ALA A 185 0.80 34.23 -17.74
CA ALA A 185 -0.06 35.22 -17.07
C ALA A 185 0.65 36.56 -16.80
N MET A 186 1.95 36.52 -16.46
CA MET A 186 2.76 37.74 -16.30
C MET A 186 3.06 38.45 -17.63
N GLN A 187 3.19 37.73 -18.74
CA GLN A 187 3.38 38.33 -20.07
C GLN A 187 2.10 39.00 -20.59
N GLU A 188 0.94 38.37 -20.38
CA GLU A 188 -0.37 38.90 -20.78
C GLU A 188 -0.76 40.18 -20.01
N GLN A 189 -0.25 40.37 -18.78
CA GLN A 189 -0.46 41.60 -18.01
C GLN A 189 0.48 42.76 -18.42
N LYS A 190 1.51 42.50 -19.21
CA LYS A 190 2.48 43.51 -19.68
C LYS A 190 2.15 44.07 -21.07
N GLN A 191 1.18 43.50 -21.77
CA GLN A 191 0.62 44.04 -23.02
C GLN A 191 -0.59 44.93 -22.71
#